data_AF-A0A3A4NRY4-F1
#
_entry.id   AF-A0A3A4NRY4-F1
#
_cell.length_a   1.000
_cell.length_b   1.000
_cell.length_c   1.000
_cell.angle_alpha   90.00
_cell.angle_beta   90.00
_cell.angle_gamma   90.00
#
_symmetry.space_group_name_H-M   'P 1'
#
loop_
_entity.id
_entity.type
_entity.pdbx_description
1 polymer ?
#
loop_
_entity_poly.entity_id
_entity_poly.type
_entity_poly.pdbx_seq_one_letter_code
_entity_poly.pdbx_strand_id
1 'polypeptide(L)'
;MCVCFSLSGTAILLVSRGGWEIMHRPETKNVGRVVMELSEKVKELVAVGASITANCQPCLQYHRDKAQANGAEVWEIAAAVEVGKQVRKGASAKMDQFASGLKESPPAPSDTKKSACCG
;
A
#
# COMPACT_ATOMS: atom_id res chain seq x y z
N MET A 1 -15.07 -30.14 38.00
CA MET A 1 -13.86 -30.51 38.76
C MET A 1 -12.64 -30.08 37.97
N CYS A 2 -11.79 -29.24 38.59
CA CYS A 2 -10.48 -28.87 38.06
C CYS A 2 -9.56 -30.08 37.98
N VAL A 3 -8.84 -30.24 36.88
CA VAL A 3 -7.59 -31.00 36.86
C VAL A 3 -6.54 -30.13 36.16
N CYS A 4 -5.67 -29.52 36.97
CA CYS A 4 -4.46 -28.87 36.51
C CYS A 4 -3.40 -29.95 36.30
N PHE A 5 -2.89 -30.09 35.07
CA PHE A 5 -1.63 -30.78 34.82
C PHE A 5 -0.63 -29.72 34.35
N SER A 6 0.41 -29.54 35.15
CA SER A 6 1.52 -28.62 34.92
C SER A 6 2.77 -29.44 34.59
N LEU A 7 3.70 -28.82 33.85
CA LEU A 7 4.98 -29.29 33.31
C LEU A 7 4.85 -30.19 32.07
N SER A 8 5.40 -29.89 30.90
CA SER A 8 6.55 -29.05 30.53
C SER A 8 6.40 -28.58 29.08
N GLY A 9 6.95 -27.40 28.79
CA GLY A 9 6.68 -26.64 27.57
C GLY A 9 6.85 -27.39 26.25
N THR A 10 5.87 -27.23 25.38
CA THR A 10 6.06 -26.93 23.95
C THR A 10 4.77 -26.27 23.50
N ALA A 11 4.80 -24.96 23.23
CA ALA A 11 3.68 -24.26 22.62
C ALA A 11 3.56 -24.74 21.17
N ILE A 12 2.89 -25.88 20.97
CA ILE A 12 2.39 -26.27 19.66
C ILE A 12 1.23 -25.32 19.35
N LEU A 13 1.55 -24.33 18.53
CA LEU A 13 0.62 -23.47 17.83
C LEU A 13 -0.41 -24.33 17.09
N LEU A 14 -1.58 -24.52 17.69
CA LEU A 14 -2.77 -24.96 16.97
C LEU A 14 -3.33 -23.74 16.21
N VAL A 15 -2.79 -23.49 15.02
CA VAL A 15 -3.40 -22.61 14.03
C VAL A 15 -4.63 -23.33 13.43
N SER A 16 -5.73 -23.35 14.19
CA SER A 16 -7.01 -23.82 13.68
C SER A 16 -7.71 -22.68 12.95
N ARG A 17 -7.51 -22.69 11.63
CA ARG A 17 -8.41 -22.23 10.56
C ARG A 17 -9.72 -21.55 11.00
N GLY A 18 -9.92 -20.33 10.50
CA GLY A 18 -11.25 -19.82 10.14
C GLY A 18 -11.65 -18.58 10.91
N GLY A 19 -11.51 -17.43 10.27
CA GLY A 19 -12.01 -16.16 10.80
C GLY A 19 -11.23 -15.00 10.22
N TRP A 20 -11.51 -14.64 8.96
CA TRP A 20 -11.37 -13.24 8.52
C TRP A 20 -12.45 -12.47 9.28
N GLU A 21 -12.20 -12.28 10.57
CA GLU A 21 -13.00 -11.42 11.41
C GLU A 21 -12.79 -10.03 10.84
N ILE A 22 -13.84 -9.53 10.21
CA ILE A 22 -14.01 -8.15 9.84
C ILE A 22 -13.66 -7.37 11.10
N MET A 23 -12.43 -6.86 11.17
CA MET A 23 -12.07 -5.84 12.12
C MET A 23 -12.99 -4.68 11.78
N HIS A 24 -14.12 -4.61 12.50
CA HIS A 24 -14.93 -3.43 12.60
C HIS A 24 -14.00 -2.35 13.14
N ARG A 25 -13.36 -1.65 12.20
CA ARG A 25 -12.66 -0.40 12.45
C ARG A 25 -13.66 0.46 13.21
N PRO A 26 -13.44 0.73 14.50
CA PRO A 26 -14.36 1.57 15.24
C PRO A 26 -14.41 2.90 14.51
N GLU A 27 -15.61 3.30 14.12
CA GLU A 27 -15.93 4.59 13.53
C GLU A 27 -15.30 5.65 14.43
N THR A 28 -14.27 6.33 13.94
CA THR A 28 -13.53 7.31 14.72
C THR A 28 -14.47 8.48 14.98
N LYS A 29 -15.14 8.44 16.13
CA LYS A 29 -15.85 9.57 16.71
C LYS A 29 -14.94 10.79 16.62
N ASN A 30 -15.48 11.89 16.11
CA ASN A 30 -14.80 13.17 15.89
C ASN A 30 -13.97 13.59 17.12
N VAL A 31 -12.72 13.12 17.18
CA VAL A 31 -11.64 13.79 17.91
C VAL A 31 -11.51 15.13 17.21
N GLY A 32 -11.71 16.22 17.96
CA GLY A 32 -11.68 17.58 17.45
C GLY A 32 -10.59 17.74 16.40
N ARG A 33 -11.01 17.87 15.14
CA ARG A 33 -10.11 17.93 14.00
C ARG A 33 -9.33 19.22 14.14
N VAL A 34 -8.11 19.14 14.66
CA VAL A 34 -7.10 20.15 14.40
C VAL A 34 -6.89 20.06 12.89
N VAL A 35 -7.59 20.90 12.13
CA VAL A 35 -7.31 21.06 10.72
C VAL A 35 -5.96 21.76 10.69
N MET A 36 -4.89 20.97 10.58
CA MET A 36 -3.61 21.50 10.14
C MET A 36 -3.83 21.95 8.71
N GLU A 37 -4.19 23.22 8.55
CA GLU A 37 -4.36 23.85 7.25
C GLU A 37 -2.96 24.00 6.66
N LEU A 38 -2.65 23.14 5.69
CA LEU A 38 -1.39 23.21 4.96
C LEU A 38 -1.49 24.41 4.03
N SER A 39 -0.50 25.31 4.08
CA SER A 39 -0.40 26.36 3.08
C SER A 39 -0.51 25.78 1.67
N GLU A 40 -1.17 26.50 0.75
CA GLU A 40 -1.41 26.01 -0.61
C GLU A 40 -0.10 25.62 -1.31
N LYS A 41 1.01 26.32 -1.05
CA LYS A 41 2.35 25.92 -1.50
C LYS A 41 2.73 24.50 -1.05
N VAL A 42 2.62 24.22 0.24
CA VAL A 42 2.99 22.91 0.82
C VAL A 42 2.05 21.82 0.30
N LYS A 43 0.75 22.11 0.22
CA LYS A 43 -0.25 21.19 -0.31
C LYS A 43 0.04 20.79 -1.76
N GLU A 44 0.41 21.74 -2.60
CA GLU A 44 0.77 21.47 -3.99
C GLU A 44 2.12 20.76 -4.13
N LEU A 45 3.12 21.06 -3.28
CA LEU A 45 4.38 20.28 -3.24
C LEU A 45 4.16 18.82 -2.84
N VAL A 46 3.28 18.56 -1.87
CA VAL A 46 2.86 17.20 -1.51
C VAL A 46 2.17 16.51 -2.70
N ALA A 47 1.29 17.24 -3.40
CA ALA A 47 0.60 16.72 -4.58
C ALA A 47 1.56 16.40 -5.75
N VAL A 48 2.63 17.18 -5.93
CA VAL A 48 3.71 16.87 -6.89
C VAL A 48 4.37 15.54 -6.56
N GLY A 49 4.79 15.32 -5.31
CA GLY A 49 5.39 14.05 -4.87
C GLY A 49 4.45 12.85 -5.02
N ALA A 50 3.17 13.04 -4.67
CA ALA A 50 2.13 12.03 -4.84
C ALA A 50 1.90 11.68 -6.32
N SER A 51 1.88 12.68 -7.21
CA SER A 51 1.71 12.48 -8.65
C SER A 51 2.84 11.66 -9.27
N ILE A 52 4.09 11.90 -8.84
CA ILE A 52 5.26 11.09 -9.24
C ILE A 52 5.11 9.64 -8.77
N THR A 53 4.64 9.46 -7.53
CA THR A 53 4.46 8.13 -6.93
C THR A 53 3.38 7.33 -7.64
N ALA A 54 2.29 8.00 -8.05
CA ALA A 54 1.18 7.41 -8.78
C ALA A 54 1.41 7.32 -10.30
N ASN A 55 2.56 7.77 -10.81
CA ASN A 55 2.87 7.84 -12.25
C ASN A 55 1.84 8.64 -13.08
N CYS A 56 1.15 9.61 -12.47
CA CYS A 56 0.15 10.44 -13.17
C CYS A 56 0.81 11.66 -13.81
N GLN A 57 1.15 11.58 -15.10
CA GLN A 57 1.73 12.71 -15.86
C GLN A 57 0.86 13.98 -15.84
N PRO A 58 -0.46 13.95 -16.16
CA PRO A 58 -1.25 15.18 -16.17
C PRO A 58 -1.40 15.79 -14.76
N CYS A 59 -1.49 14.96 -13.72
CA CYS A 59 -1.52 15.43 -12.33
C CYS A 59 -0.21 16.14 -11.97
N LEU A 60 0.93 15.57 -12.35
CA LEU A 60 2.24 16.15 -12.10
C LEU A 60 2.36 17.54 -12.72
N GLN A 61 1.95 17.68 -13.99
CA GLN A 61 2.02 18.97 -14.68
C GLN A 61 1.13 20.01 -13.99
N TYR A 62 -0.13 19.66 -13.72
CA TYR A 62 -1.07 20.54 -13.03
C TYR A 62 -0.55 21.01 -11.67
N HIS A 63 -0.13 20.08 -10.81
CA HIS A 63 0.31 20.40 -9.46
C HIS A 63 1.67 21.12 -9.44
N ARG A 64 2.55 20.84 -10.41
CA ARG A 64 3.81 21.57 -10.58
C ARG A 64 3.56 23.04 -10.92
N ASP A 65 2.66 23.31 -11.87
CA ASP A 65 2.35 24.67 -12.30
C ASP A 65 1.66 25.46 -11.17
N LYS A 66 0.75 24.80 -10.44
CA LYS A 66 0.07 25.40 -9.30
C LYS A 66 0.99 25.65 -8.11
N ALA A 67 1.95 24.75 -7.84
CA ALA A 67 2.97 24.96 -6.83
C ALA A 67 3.80 26.23 -7.14
N GLN A 68 4.19 26.42 -8.40
CA GLN A 68 4.89 27.65 -8.81
C GLN A 68 4.02 28.89 -8.65
N ALA A 69 2.75 28.82 -9.03
CA ALA A 69 1.81 29.93 -8.85
C ALA A 69 1.65 30.32 -7.36
N ASN A 70 1.84 29.36 -6.45
CA ASN A 70 1.82 29.56 -4.99
C ASN A 70 3.19 29.87 -4.39
N GLY A 71 4.20 30.22 -5.21
CA GLY A 71 5.52 30.65 -4.73
C GLY A 71 6.46 29.52 -4.34
N ALA A 72 6.28 28.31 -4.89
CA ALA A 72 7.30 27.27 -4.81
C ALA A 72 8.46 27.55 -5.77
N GLU A 73 9.66 27.50 -5.23
CA GLU A 73 10.90 27.57 -5.99
C GLU A 73 11.15 26.28 -6.78
N VAL A 74 11.92 26.38 -7.85
CA VAL A 74 12.24 25.23 -8.71
C VAL A 74 12.94 24.11 -7.92
N TRP A 75 13.78 24.46 -6.96
CA TRP A 75 14.49 23.49 -6.12
C TRP A 75 13.56 22.73 -5.17
N GLU A 76 12.49 23.37 -4.65
CA GLU A 76 11.50 22.73 -3.78
C GLU A 76 10.69 21.69 -4.56
N ILE A 77 10.30 22.03 -5.78
CA ILE A 77 9.61 21.11 -6.69
C ILE A 77 10.54 19.95 -7.05
N ALA A 78 11.81 20.21 -7.36
CA ALA A 78 12.79 19.17 -7.65
C ALA A 78 13.00 18.22 -6.46
N ALA A 79 13.06 18.76 -5.23
CA ALA A 79 13.12 17.97 -4.01
C ALA A 79 11.88 17.09 -3.82
N ALA A 80 10.67 17.64 -4.01
CA ALA A 80 9.42 16.88 -3.94
C ALA A 80 9.36 15.75 -4.98
N VAL A 81 9.84 16.02 -6.20
CA VAL A 81 9.95 15.00 -7.26
C VAL A 81 10.91 13.88 -6.86
N GLU A 82 12.07 14.21 -6.28
CA GLU A 82 13.05 13.21 -5.88
C GLU A 82 12.53 12.32 -4.74
N VAL A 83 11.87 12.91 -3.74
CA VAL A 83 11.16 12.15 -2.70
C VAL A 83 10.11 11.22 -3.32
N GLY A 84 9.28 11.72 -4.24
CA GLY A 84 8.29 10.90 -4.94
C GLY A 84 8.90 9.73 -5.71
N LYS A 85 10.06 9.91 -6.35
CA LYS A 85 10.78 8.83 -7.05
C LYS A 85 11.26 7.75 -6.09
N GLN A 86 11.78 8.14 -4.93
CA GLN A 86 12.25 7.19 -3.90
C GLN A 86 11.09 6.37 -3.35
N VAL A 87 9.96 7.01 -3.03
CA VAL A 87 8.74 6.33 -2.58
C VAL A 87 8.24 5.36 -3.64
N ARG A 88 8.15 5.80 -4.90
CA ARG A 88 7.77 4.94 -6.03
C ARG A 88 8.69 3.74 -6.15
N LYS A 89 10.01 3.94 -6.10
CA LYS A 89 10.99 2.85 -6.20
C LYS A 89 10.75 1.78 -5.13
N GLY A 90 10.51 2.19 -3.88
CA GLY A 90 10.20 1.27 -2.79
C GLY A 90 8.89 0.52 -3.01
N ALA A 91 7.83 1.24 -3.40
CA ALA A 91 6.51 0.65 -3.68
C ALA A 91 6.57 -0.36 -4.83
N SER A 92 7.17 0.01 -5.97
CA SER A 92 7.34 -0.85 -7.13
C SER A 92 8.16 -2.09 -6.78
N ALA A 93 9.29 -1.94 -6.07
CA ALA A 93 10.12 -3.10 -5.68
C ALA A 93 9.34 -4.13 -4.85
N LYS A 94 8.45 -3.68 -3.94
CA LYS A 94 7.59 -4.59 -3.17
C LYS A 94 6.53 -5.25 -4.04
N MET A 95 5.95 -4.52 -4.99
CA MET A 95 4.96 -5.10 -5.91
C MET A 95 5.62 -6.11 -6.86
N ASP A 96 6.83 -5.84 -7.32
CA ASP A 96 7.59 -6.76 -8.17
C ASP A 96 7.94 -8.05 -7.42
N GLN A 97 8.34 -7.94 -6.15
CA GLN A 97 8.55 -9.10 -5.27
C GLN A 97 7.28 -9.95 -5.13
N PHE A 98 6.15 -9.30 -4.83
CA PHE A 98 4.86 -9.99 -4.71
C PHE A 98 4.44 -10.65 -6.03
N ALA A 99 4.52 -9.94 -7.15
CA ALA A 99 4.16 -10.44 -8.47
C ALA A 99 5.07 -11.59 -8.92
N SER A 100 6.35 -11.58 -8.55
CA SER A 100 7.28 -12.68 -8.84
C SER A 100 6.88 -13.95 -8.08
N GLY A 101 6.48 -13.83 -6.82
CA GLY A 101 5.97 -14.96 -6.04
C GLY A 101 4.69 -15.58 -6.61
N LEU A 102 3.88 -14.83 -7.36
CA LEU A 102 2.71 -15.37 -8.06
C LEU A 102 3.08 -16.20 -9.29
N LYS A 103 4.26 -15.98 -9.90
CA LYS A 103 4.71 -16.74 -11.07
C LYS A 103 5.23 -18.13 -10.69
N GLU A 104 5.69 -18.30 -9.45
CA GLU A 104 6.12 -19.58 -8.89
C GLU A 104 4.90 -20.39 -8.42
N SER A 105 4.10 -20.88 -9.39
CA SER A 105 3.17 -21.98 -9.12
C SER A 105 3.93 -23.30 -9.23
N PRO A 106 3.76 -24.27 -8.31
CA PRO A 106 4.37 -25.59 -8.45
C PRO A 106 3.94 -26.23 -9.79
N PRO A 107 4.79 -27.05 -10.44
CA PRO A 107 4.45 -27.67 -11.71
C PRO A 107 3.14 -28.44 -11.56
N ALA A 108 2.17 -28.12 -12.42
CA ALA A 108 0.90 -28.82 -12.44
C ALA A 108 1.13 -30.32 -12.64
N PRO A 109 0.47 -31.21 -11.89
CA PRO A 109 0.47 -32.63 -12.24
C PRO A 109 -0.17 -32.78 -13.63
N SER A 110 0.59 -33.39 -14.52
CA SER A 110 0.19 -33.75 -15.87
C SER A 110 -0.86 -34.86 -15.82
N ASP A 111 -2.14 -34.50 -15.72
CA ASP A 111 -3.23 -35.46 -15.88
C ASP A 111 -4.16 -35.05 -17.02
N THR A 112 -3.86 -35.68 -18.15
CA THR A 112 -4.69 -35.82 -19.34
C THR A 112 -6.15 -36.17 -18.98
N LYS A 113 -7.11 -35.27 -19.18
CA LYS A 113 -8.48 -35.62 -19.64
C LYS A 113 -9.13 -34.49 -20.45
N LYS A 114 -9.38 -34.76 -21.73
CA LYS A 114 -10.32 -34.04 -22.60
C LYS A 114 -11.71 -33.99 -21.94
N SER A 115 -12.36 -32.82 -21.91
CA SER A 115 -13.65 -32.63 -22.61
C SER A 115 -14.21 -31.21 -22.49
N ALA A 116 -14.78 -30.78 -23.61
CA ALA A 116 -15.83 -29.77 -23.83
C ALA A 116 -15.53 -28.28 -23.51
N CYS A 117 -15.23 -27.55 -24.59
CA CYS A 117 -15.30 -26.09 -24.66
C CYS A 117 -16.75 -25.58 -24.64
N CYS A 118 -16.89 -24.38 -24.08
CA CYS A 118 -17.97 -23.39 -24.06
C CYS A 118 -19.10 -23.55 -25.10
N GLY A 119 -20.34 -23.51 -24.60
CA GLY A 119 -21.51 -23.05 -25.34
C GLY A 119 -21.74 -21.55 -25.17
#